data_AF-X0UWD1-F1
#
_entry.id   AF-X0UWD1-F1
#
_cell.length_a   1.000
_cell.length_b   1.000
_cell.length_c   1.000
_cell.angle_alpha   90.00
_cell.angle_beta   90.00
_cell.angle_gamma   90.00
#
_symmetry.space_group_name_H-M   'P 1'
#
loop_
_entity.id
_entity.type
_entity.pdbx_description
1 polymer ?
#
loop_
_entity_poly.entity_id
_entity_poly.type
_entity_poly.pdbx_seq_one_letter_code
_entity_poly.pdbx_strand_id
1 'polypeptide(L)' 'MKDIFVLTEHRQGEMRDVTYELLTCGSKLASKIDGQVTAILLGSGVNSFTDELKN' A
#
# COMPACT_ATOMS: atom_id res chain seq x y z
N MET A 1 11.55 10.71 -10.14
CA MET A 1 10.77 9.75 -9.35
C MET A 1 10.76 10.26 -7.93
N LYS A 2 9.61 10.74 -7.48
CA LYS A 2 9.38 11.16 -6.09
C LYS A 2 8.31 10.22 -5.56
N ASP A 3 8.68 8.96 -5.46
CA ASP A 3 7.71 7.89 -5.27
C ASP A 3 7.82 7.42 -3.83
N ILE A 4 6.67 7.24 -3.20
CA ILE A 4 6.56 6.70 -1.85
C ILE A 4 6.12 5.27 -1.97
N PHE A 5 6.98 4.36 -1.52
CA PHE A 5 6.67 2.95 -1.49
C PHE A 5 6.13 2.57 -0.12
N VAL A 6 4.97 1.92 -0.11
CA VAL A 6 4.34 1.37 1.09
C VAL A 6 4.38 -0.13 0.99
N LEU A 7 5.17 -0.78 1.85
CA LEU A 7 5.14 -2.22 1.99
C LEU A 7 3.83 -2.61 2.68
N THR A 8 3.01 -3.42 2.02
CA THR A 8 1.75 -3.90 2.58
C THR A 8 2.00 -5.11 3.48
N GLU A 9 1.26 -5.19 4.58
CA GLU A 9 1.28 -6.33 5.48
C GLU A 9 -0.04 -7.10 5.35
N HIS A 10 0.07 -8.40 5.07
CA HIS A 10 -1.01 -9.37 5.18
C HIS A 10 -0.55 -10.55 6.03
N ARG A 11 -1.50 -11.24 6.66
CA ARG A 11 -1.24 -12.43 7.49
C ARG A 11 -2.47 -13.30 7.49
N GLN A 12 -2.30 -14.63 7.39
CA GLN A 12 -3.41 -15.59 7.53
C GLN A 12 -4.63 -15.27 6.64
N GLY A 13 -4.42 -14.76 5.43
CA GLY A 13 -5.52 -14.47 4.50
C GLY A 13 -6.22 -13.14 4.71
N GLU A 14 -5.69 -12.24 5.55
CA GLU A 14 -6.24 -10.88 5.70
C GLU A 14 -5.15 -9.81 5.66
N MET A 15 -5.51 -8.68 5.04
CA MET A 15 -4.75 -7.44 5.10
C MET A 15 -4.76 -6.86 6.52
N ARG A 16 -3.65 -6.24 6.91
CA ARG A 16 -3.52 -5.62 8.23
C ARG A 16 -3.76 -4.12 8.13
N ASP A 17 -4.42 -3.56 9.15
CA ASP A 17 -4.83 -2.15 9.23
C ASP A 17 -3.67 -1.18 8.99
N VAL A 18 -2.48 -1.54 9.47
CA VAL A 18 -1.24 -0.77 9.26
C VAL A 18 -0.99 -0.46 7.78
N THR A 19 -1.41 -1.33 6.85
CA THR A 19 -1.32 -1.05 5.42
C THR A 19 -2.13 0.19 5.04
N TYR A 20 -3.38 0.28 5.48
CA TYR A 20 -4.26 1.40 5.17
C TYR A 20 -3.81 2.69 5.86
N GLU A 21 -3.30 2.58 7.09
CA GLU A 21 -2.70 3.71 7.82
C GLU A 21 -1.48 4.27 7.06
N LEU A 22 -0.59 3.38 6.60
CA LEU A 22 0.61 3.76 5.85
C LEU A 22 0.29 4.30 4.46
N LEU A 23 -0.68 3.72 3.74
CA LEU A 23 -1.15 4.25 2.45
C LEU A 23 -1.75 5.66 2.61
N THR A 24 -2.53 5.88 3.66
CA THR A 24 -3.10 7.20 3.99
C THR A 24 -1.99 8.22 4.30
N CYS A 25 -1.00 7.84 5.11
CA CYS A 25 0.16 8.69 5.40
C CYS A 25 1.01 8.96 4.15
N GLY A 26 1.27 7.93 3.35
CA GLY A 26 1.99 8.01 2.09
C GLY A 26 1.32 8.97 1.12
N SER A 27 0.00 8.91 0.97
CA SER A 27 -0.77 9.80 0.09
C SER A 27 -0.65 11.28 0.53
N LYS A 28 -0.72 11.54 1.84
CA LYS A 28 -0.49 12.88 2.40
C LYS A 28 0.93 13.40 2.18
N LEU A 29 1.93 12.52 2.13
CA LEU A 29 3.31 12.91 1.86
C LEU A 29 3.55 13.11 0.35
N ALA A 30 3.04 12.20 -0.47
CA ALA A 30 3.16 12.23 -1.93
C ALA A 30 2.56 13.51 -2.52
N SER A 31 1.40 13.94 -2.03
CA SER A 31 0.75 15.20 -2.44
C SER A 31 1.60 16.45 -2.15
N LYS A 32 2.44 16.45 -1.10
CA LYS A 32 3.32 17.57 -0.77
C LYS A 32 4.54 17.66 -1.68
N ILE A 33 4.96 16.54 -2.25
CA ILE A 33 6.18 16.44 -3.05
C ILE A 33 5.90 16.37 -4.55
N ASP A 34 4.62 16.40 -4.96
CA ASP A 34 4.15 16.11 -6.32
C ASP A 34 4.63 14.72 -6.79
N GLY A 35 4.33 13.74 -5.94
CA GLY A 35 4.77 12.35 -6.05
C GLY A 35 3.61 11.36 -6.14
N GLN A 36 3.94 10.08 -6.28
CA GLN A 36 2.96 8.98 -6.30
C GLN A 36 3.21 8.00 -5.16
N VAL A 37 2.17 7.29 -4.75
CA VAL A 37 2.26 6.17 -3.80
C VAL A 37 2.17 4.86 -4.58
N THR A 38 3.05 3.91 -4.27
CA THR A 38 2.98 2.55 -4.79
C THR A 38 2.92 1.56 -3.64
N ALA A 39 1.87 0.74 -3.61
CA ALA A 39 1.74 -0.37 -2.69
C ALA A 39 2.60 -1.55 -3.16
N ILE A 40 3.45 -2.07 -2.29
CA ILE A 40 4.28 -3.25 -2.55
C ILE A 40 3.68 -4.43 -1.79
N LEU A 41 3.08 -5.36 -2.53
CA LEU A 41 2.46 -6.58 -1.99
C LEU A 41 3.37 -7.79 -2.25
N LEU A 42 3.76 -8.48 -1.18
CA LEU A 42 4.66 -9.65 -1.25
C LEU A 42 3.98 -10.89 -0.68
N GLY A 43 4.00 -12.00 -1.41
CA GLY A 43 3.55 -13.30 -0.90
C GLY A 43 3.09 -14.24 -2.00
N SER A 44 2.89 -15.51 -1.65
CA SER A 44 2.29 -16.49 -2.55
C SER A 44 0.75 -16.43 -2.43
N GLY A 45 0.05 -16.52 -3.56
CA GLY A 45 -1.42 -16.52 -3.57
C GLY A 45 -2.09 -15.19 -3.20
N VAL A 46 -1.35 -14.08 -3.23
CA VAL A 46 -1.82 -12.76 -2.78
C VAL A 46 -2.63 -11.97 -3.81
N ASN A 47 -2.89 -12.54 -5.00
CA ASN A 47 -3.57 -11.84 -6.09
C ASN A 47 -4.96 -11.29 -5.68
N SER A 48 -5.66 -11.97 -4.78
CA SER A 48 -6.96 -11.52 -4.27
C SER A 48 -6.88 -10.19 -3.51
N PHE A 49 -5.76 -9.89 -2.85
CA PHE A 49 -5.57 -8.63 -2.14
C PHE A 49 -5.36 -7.43 -3.08
N THR A 50 -5.11 -7.66 -4.38
CA THR A 50 -4.94 -6.55 -5.33
C THR A 50 -6.23 -5.75 -5.50
N ASP A 51 -7.40 -6.38 -5.39
CA ASP A 51 -8.69 -5.69 -5.50
C ASP A 51 -8.98 -4.80 -4.28
N GLU A 52 -8.53 -5.22 -3.08
CA GLU A 52 -8.63 -4.40 -1.85
C GLU A 52 -7.78 -3.13 -1.91
N LEU A 53 -6.68 -3.16 -2.67
CA LEU A 53 -5.69 -2.08 -2.81
C LEU A 53 -5.97 -1.12 -3.98
N LYS A 54 -7.01 -1.35 -4.80
CA LYS A 54 -7.32 -0.55 -6.01
C LYS A 54 -8.04 0.78 -5.74
N ASN A 55 -8.32 1.13 -4.48
CA ASN A 55 -9.06 2.34 -4.12
C ASN A 55 -8.23 3.61 -4.19
#